data_AF-A0AAV2DXI2-F1
#
_entry.id   AF-A0AAV2DXI2-F1
#
_cell.length_a   1.000
_cell.length_b   1.000
_cell.length_c   1.000
_cell.angle_alpha   90.00
_cell.angle_beta   90.00
_cell.angle_gamma   90.00
#
_symmetry.space_group_name_H-M   'P 1'
#
loop_
_entity.id
_entity.type
_entity.pdbx_description
1 polymer ?
#
loop_
_entity_poly.entity_id
_entity_poly.type
_entity_poly.pdbx_seq_one_letter_code
_entity_poly.pdbx_strand_id
1 'polypeptide(L)'
;MASNPPFQVMEDQTDEDFFDKLVDDDFEPNSSDAAQVSKFSEGSDSDEAKAFANLSIEDVNGGGEDGGVVEEEGITADKISSQLSPWASALFEFLPIFIKKQLLLHPESDDSAQLSQIETEKLLAHLVEVEMNKRQKEGTYKGKKFNAICHFFGYQARGSLPSKFDCDYAYVLGHICYHILAAGLNGYMATVTNLKNPVNKWRCAAAPITAMLTVNQWAQSPGAPSIGKPAIHPATVDLNGKAYGLLRQNAVRFLLDDLYRNPGPLQFDGPGADAKAVTLCVEDQDYMGRIKALQEYLDKVRTIVKPGCSPEVLKAALSVMASVTKVLTTMSSTPSNGLITL
;
A
#
# COMPACT_ATOMS: atom_id res chain seq x y z
N MET A 1 -33.28 17.94 41.77
CA MET A 1 -33.93 16.62 41.65
C MET A 1 -34.52 16.51 40.26
N ALA A 2 -33.75 16.02 39.31
CA ALA A 2 -34.22 15.51 38.03
C ALA A 2 -33.14 14.50 37.58
N SER A 3 -33.48 13.22 37.66
CA SER A 3 -32.63 12.08 37.34
C SER A 3 -32.57 11.90 35.83
N ASN A 4 -31.36 11.89 35.26
CA ASN A 4 -31.13 11.40 33.90
C ASN A 4 -31.32 9.88 33.86
N PRO A 5 -31.86 9.30 32.77
CA PRO A 5 -31.94 7.85 32.62
C PRO A 5 -30.55 7.26 32.33
N PRO A 6 -30.31 5.97 32.63
CA PRO A 6 -29.03 5.33 32.37
C PRO A 6 -28.85 5.11 30.86
N PHE A 7 -27.64 5.41 30.38
CA PHE A 7 -27.19 5.10 29.03
C PHE A 7 -26.92 3.60 28.98
N GLN A 8 -27.72 2.86 28.22
CA GLN A 8 -27.55 1.43 28.03
C GLN A 8 -26.58 1.24 26.86
N VAL A 9 -25.36 0.83 27.18
CA VAL A 9 -24.36 0.44 26.18
C VAL A 9 -24.86 -0.85 25.54
N MET A 10 -25.26 -0.79 24.27
CA MET A 10 -25.30 -1.99 23.44
C MET A 10 -23.84 -2.33 23.16
N GLU A 11 -23.32 -3.35 23.83
CA GLU A 11 -22.08 -4.01 23.45
C GLU A 11 -22.34 -4.72 22.11
N ASP A 12 -21.63 -4.31 21.06
CA ASP A 12 -21.51 -5.09 19.82
C ASP A 12 -20.79 -6.40 20.17
N GLN A 13 -21.55 -7.49 20.30
CA GLN A 13 -21.06 -8.83 20.64
C GLN A 13 -20.91 -9.75 19.42
N THR A 14 -20.63 -9.24 18.21
CA THR A 14 -20.75 -10.09 17.01
C THR A 14 -19.47 -10.71 16.47
N ASP A 15 -18.28 -10.30 16.90
CA ASP A 15 -17.08 -10.64 16.11
C ASP A 15 -15.99 -11.43 16.87
N GLU A 16 -16.02 -11.48 18.21
CA GLU A 16 -15.07 -12.29 18.99
C GLU A 16 -15.41 -13.80 18.92
N ASP A 17 -16.70 -14.15 18.87
CA ASP A 17 -17.18 -15.53 18.82
C ASP A 17 -16.94 -16.25 17.47
N PHE A 18 -16.57 -15.49 16.42
CA PHE A 18 -16.31 -16.06 15.09
C PHE A 18 -14.93 -16.73 15.02
N PHE A 19 -13.91 -16.16 15.68
CA PHE A 19 -12.54 -16.67 15.60
C PHE A 19 -12.34 -17.95 16.42
N ASP A 20 -13.08 -18.12 17.51
CA ASP A 20 -13.00 -19.33 18.34
C ASP A 20 -13.60 -20.58 17.65
N LYS A 21 -14.52 -20.40 16.68
CA LYS A 21 -15.13 -21.52 15.94
C LYS A 21 -14.27 -22.08 14.82
N LEU A 22 -13.16 -21.43 14.47
CA LEU A 22 -12.28 -21.83 13.35
C LEU A 22 -11.02 -22.57 13.82
N VAL A 23 -10.87 -22.82 15.12
CA VAL A 23 -9.64 -23.41 15.70
C VAL A 23 -9.77 -24.90 16.04
N ASP A 24 -10.96 -25.48 16.02
CA ASP A 24 -11.15 -26.91 16.29
C ASP A 24 -11.43 -27.69 15.00
N ASP A 25 -10.37 -28.13 14.32
CA ASP A 25 -10.39 -29.36 13.53
C ASP A 25 -8.94 -29.88 13.36
N ASP A 26 -8.59 -30.86 14.21
CA ASP A 26 -7.34 -31.62 14.15
C ASP A 26 -7.23 -32.37 12.80
N PHE A 27 -6.11 -32.20 12.09
CA PHE A 27 -5.85 -32.84 10.80
C PHE A 27 -4.90 -34.04 10.94
N GLU A 28 -5.43 -35.26 10.82
CA GLU A 28 -4.65 -36.46 10.46
C GLU A 28 -4.59 -36.63 8.93
N PRO A 29 -3.46 -37.10 8.35
CA PRO A 29 -3.33 -37.21 6.90
C PRO A 29 -3.73 -38.60 6.41
N ASN A 30 -4.49 -38.68 5.31
CA ASN A 30 -4.56 -39.87 4.48
C ASN A 30 -4.23 -39.59 3.02
N SER A 31 -3.56 -40.57 2.43
CA SER A 31 -2.81 -40.56 1.18
C SER A 31 -3.59 -41.01 -0.06
N SER A 32 -2.97 -40.80 -1.24
CA SER A 32 -3.26 -41.32 -2.61
C SER A 32 -4.37 -40.58 -3.36
N ASP A 33 -4.27 -40.21 -4.65
CA ASP A 33 -3.62 -40.91 -5.76
C ASP A 33 -3.37 -40.02 -7.02
N ALA A 34 -2.76 -40.65 -8.03
CA ALA A 34 -2.06 -40.20 -9.24
C ALA A 34 -2.71 -39.24 -10.29
N ALA A 35 -1.82 -38.70 -11.12
CA ALA A 35 -1.97 -37.67 -12.16
C ALA A 35 -2.58 -38.12 -13.51
N GLN A 36 -3.14 -37.15 -14.26
CA GLN A 36 -3.19 -37.16 -15.73
C GLN A 36 -3.03 -35.75 -16.34
N VAL A 37 -2.25 -35.69 -17.42
CA VAL A 37 -1.86 -34.49 -18.19
C VAL A 37 -2.79 -34.33 -19.40
N SER A 38 -3.29 -33.12 -19.68
CA SER A 38 -3.81 -32.78 -21.01
C SER A 38 -3.63 -31.30 -21.39
N LYS A 39 -3.87 -31.01 -22.67
CA LYS A 39 -3.14 -30.11 -23.59
C LYS A 39 -3.71 -28.68 -23.65
N PHE A 40 -2.84 -27.68 -23.76
CA PHE A 40 -3.12 -26.24 -23.73
C PHE A 40 -3.86 -25.67 -24.97
N SER A 41 -4.76 -24.70 -24.73
CA SER A 41 -5.13 -23.63 -25.67
C SER A 41 -5.33 -22.31 -24.90
N GLU A 42 -4.68 -21.24 -25.35
CA GLU A 42 -4.66 -19.91 -24.72
C GLU A 42 -6.03 -19.22 -24.76
N GLY A 43 -6.52 -18.80 -23.59
CA GLY A 43 -7.74 -18.01 -23.39
C GLY A 43 -7.40 -16.68 -22.72
N SER A 44 -8.15 -15.63 -23.05
CA SER A 44 -7.87 -14.22 -22.79
C SER A 44 -8.16 -13.78 -21.34
N ASP A 45 -7.20 -13.08 -20.72
CA ASP A 45 -7.16 -12.56 -19.33
C ASP A 45 -8.41 -11.81 -18.83
N SER A 46 -9.26 -11.31 -19.73
CA SER A 46 -10.44 -10.48 -19.40
C SER A 46 -11.63 -11.26 -18.81
N ASP A 47 -11.75 -12.55 -19.10
CA ASP A 47 -12.89 -13.35 -18.63
C ASP A 47 -12.63 -13.97 -17.23
N GLU A 48 -11.37 -13.97 -16.79
CA GLU A 48 -10.90 -14.61 -15.55
C GLU A 48 -11.31 -13.84 -14.29
N ALA A 49 -11.29 -12.50 -14.32
CA ALA A 49 -11.70 -11.68 -13.17
C ALA A 49 -13.20 -11.78 -12.87
N LYS A 50 -14.03 -12.03 -13.91
CA LYS A 50 -15.48 -12.25 -13.76
C LYS A 50 -15.79 -13.60 -13.12
N ALA A 51 -14.96 -14.61 -13.39
CA ALA A 51 -15.11 -15.91 -12.77
C ALA A 51 -14.95 -15.80 -11.26
N PHE A 52 -14.07 -14.95 -10.72
CA PHE A 52 -13.90 -14.78 -9.26
C PHE A 52 -14.98 -13.93 -8.59
N ALA A 53 -15.51 -12.91 -9.26
CA ALA A 53 -16.48 -11.98 -8.67
C ALA A 53 -17.86 -12.61 -8.39
N ASN A 54 -18.24 -13.64 -9.15
CA ASN A 54 -19.54 -14.32 -9.04
C ASN A 54 -19.50 -15.54 -8.10
N LEU A 55 -18.44 -15.69 -7.29
CA LEU A 55 -18.19 -16.90 -6.49
C LEU A 55 -18.36 -16.62 -5.02
N SER A 56 -19.55 -16.95 -4.56
CA SER A 56 -19.95 -16.92 -3.17
C SER A 56 -20.15 -18.36 -2.70
N ILE A 57 -19.69 -18.75 -1.50
CA ILE A 57 -20.06 -20.03 -0.89
C ILE A 57 -21.03 -19.72 0.26
N GLU A 58 -22.24 -20.27 0.20
CA GLU A 58 -23.15 -20.27 1.35
C GLU A 58 -22.78 -21.37 2.36
N ASP A 59 -22.80 -21.02 3.64
CA ASP A 59 -22.81 -21.99 4.73
C ASP A 59 -24.18 -22.67 4.80
N VAL A 60 -24.24 -23.97 4.49
CA VAL A 60 -25.46 -24.76 4.58
C VAL A 60 -25.82 -24.96 6.05
N ASN A 61 -26.75 -24.15 6.58
CA ASN A 61 -27.52 -24.49 7.77
C ASN A 61 -29.01 -24.21 7.54
N GLY A 62 -29.84 -25.24 7.65
CA GLY A 62 -31.18 -25.25 7.06
C GLY A 62 -32.29 -24.56 7.86
N GLY A 63 -33.28 -24.06 7.10
CA GLY A 63 -34.71 -24.12 7.44
C GLY A 63 -35.43 -22.79 7.67
N GLY A 64 -36.27 -22.35 6.71
CA GLY A 64 -37.41 -21.45 6.98
C GLY A 64 -37.79 -20.43 5.89
N GLU A 65 -38.76 -20.82 5.03
CA GLU A 65 -39.78 -20.07 4.27
C GLU A 65 -39.55 -18.65 3.68
N ASP A 66 -39.61 -18.63 2.33
CA ASP A 66 -40.31 -17.73 1.38
C ASP A 66 -40.07 -16.21 1.42
N GLY A 67 -39.21 -15.76 0.50
CA GLY A 67 -39.12 -14.39 0.02
C GLY A 67 -38.25 -14.33 -1.23
N GLY A 68 -38.88 -14.16 -2.41
CA GLY A 68 -38.19 -14.17 -3.70
C GLY A 68 -37.06 -13.14 -3.79
N VAL A 69 -35.83 -13.63 -3.70
CA VAL A 69 -34.60 -12.96 -4.13
C VAL A 69 -33.93 -13.93 -5.10
N VAL A 70 -33.47 -13.41 -6.23
CA VAL A 70 -32.74 -14.20 -7.22
C VAL A 70 -31.38 -14.53 -6.60
N GLU A 71 -31.26 -15.71 -6.01
CA GLU A 71 -30.00 -16.28 -5.51
C GLU A 71 -29.12 -16.58 -6.73
N GLU A 72 -27.97 -15.91 -6.85
CA GLU A 72 -26.94 -16.30 -7.81
C GLU A 72 -26.26 -17.56 -7.26
N GLU A 73 -26.44 -18.69 -7.96
CA GLU A 73 -25.85 -19.98 -7.61
C GLU A 73 -24.31 -19.89 -7.52
N GLY A 74 -23.79 -19.86 -6.30
CA GLY A 74 -22.36 -19.93 -6.01
C GLY A 74 -21.71 -21.24 -6.48
N ILE A 75 -20.61 -21.16 -7.22
CA ILE A 75 -19.88 -22.37 -7.66
C ILE A 75 -18.99 -22.86 -6.52
N THR A 76 -19.19 -24.12 -6.14
CA THR A 76 -18.39 -24.83 -5.12
C THR A 76 -16.91 -24.89 -5.50
N ALA A 77 -16.01 -24.77 -4.52
CA ALA A 77 -14.54 -24.74 -4.70
C ALA A 77 -13.99 -25.84 -5.64
N ASP A 78 -14.58 -27.04 -5.61
CA ASP A 78 -14.18 -28.19 -6.43
C ASP A 78 -14.47 -28.03 -7.93
N LYS A 79 -15.30 -27.06 -8.32
CA LYS A 79 -15.69 -26.82 -9.72
C LYS A 79 -14.96 -25.63 -10.36
N ILE A 80 -14.28 -24.80 -9.56
CA ILE A 80 -13.63 -23.57 -10.01
C ILE A 80 -12.48 -23.84 -10.98
N SER A 81 -11.70 -24.90 -10.72
CA SER A 81 -10.53 -25.27 -11.55
C SER A 81 -10.88 -25.52 -13.02
N SER A 82 -12.16 -25.80 -13.34
CA SER A 82 -12.67 -26.00 -14.71
C SER A 82 -13.01 -24.71 -15.46
N GLN A 83 -13.14 -23.59 -14.73
CA GLN A 83 -13.47 -22.27 -15.29
C GLN A 83 -12.24 -21.36 -15.39
N LEU A 84 -11.12 -21.78 -14.79
CA LEU A 84 -9.86 -21.06 -14.82
C LEU A 84 -9.01 -21.48 -16.02
N SER A 85 -8.15 -20.59 -16.49
CA SER A 85 -7.10 -20.97 -17.43
C SER A 85 -6.19 -22.05 -16.83
N PRO A 86 -5.49 -22.84 -17.65
CA PRO A 86 -4.61 -23.90 -17.15
C PRO A 86 -3.58 -23.40 -16.12
N TRP A 87 -3.05 -22.18 -16.31
CA TRP A 87 -2.10 -21.56 -15.39
C TRP A 87 -2.75 -21.11 -14.09
N ALA A 88 -3.90 -20.43 -14.15
CA ALA A 88 -4.62 -20.01 -12.95
C ALA A 88 -5.13 -21.21 -12.15
N SER A 89 -5.62 -22.25 -12.83
CA SER A 89 -6.02 -23.52 -12.24
C SER A 89 -4.86 -24.21 -11.54
N ALA A 90 -3.69 -24.34 -12.19
CA ALA A 90 -2.51 -24.92 -11.56
C ALA A 90 -2.01 -24.12 -10.34
N LEU A 91 -2.05 -22.78 -10.39
CA LEU A 91 -1.71 -21.93 -9.26
C LEU A 91 -2.72 -22.11 -8.11
N PHE A 92 -4.02 -22.09 -8.42
CA PHE A 92 -5.07 -22.31 -7.43
C PHE A 92 -4.85 -23.67 -6.75
N GLU A 93 -4.60 -24.73 -7.52
CA GLU A 93 -4.37 -26.07 -6.97
C GLU A 93 -3.13 -26.19 -6.09
N PHE A 94 -2.08 -25.43 -6.40
CA PHE A 94 -0.87 -25.35 -5.58
C PHE A 94 -1.11 -24.72 -4.19
N LEU A 95 -2.10 -23.83 -4.06
CA LEU A 95 -2.36 -23.15 -2.81
C LEU A 95 -2.95 -24.10 -1.75
N PRO A 96 -2.59 -23.93 -0.48
CA PRO A 96 -3.23 -24.66 0.62
C PRO A 96 -4.74 -24.41 0.67
N ILE A 97 -5.48 -25.41 1.18
CA ILE A 97 -6.96 -25.37 1.25
C ILE A 97 -7.47 -24.10 1.96
N PHE A 98 -6.81 -23.66 3.04
CA PHE A 98 -7.25 -22.47 3.78
C PHE A 98 -7.15 -21.19 2.93
N ILE A 99 -6.11 -21.04 2.10
CA ILE A 99 -5.98 -19.91 1.16
C ILE A 99 -7.00 -20.01 0.03
N LYS A 100 -7.23 -21.22 -0.51
CA LYS A 100 -8.28 -21.43 -1.52
C LYS A 100 -9.62 -20.90 -1.02
N LYS A 101 -10.01 -21.19 0.23
CA LYS A 101 -11.24 -20.68 0.85
C LYS A 101 -11.23 -19.16 1.00
N GLN A 102 -10.13 -18.57 1.49
CA GLN A 102 -10.02 -17.12 1.69
C GLN A 102 -10.09 -16.31 0.38
N LEU A 103 -9.59 -16.87 -0.73
CA LEU A 103 -9.70 -16.24 -2.06
C LEU A 103 -11.12 -16.25 -2.63
N LEU A 104 -12.02 -17.07 -2.08
CA LEU A 104 -13.41 -17.23 -2.51
C LEU A 104 -14.39 -16.54 -1.55
N LEU A 105 -13.88 -15.69 -0.66
CA LEU A 105 -14.73 -14.83 0.15
C LEU A 105 -15.45 -13.83 -0.74
N HIS A 106 -16.67 -13.50 -0.34
CA HIS A 106 -17.47 -12.47 -1.00
C HIS A 106 -16.71 -11.15 -1.13
N PRO A 107 -16.85 -10.41 -2.24
CA PRO A 107 -16.29 -9.08 -2.37
C PRO A 107 -16.79 -8.11 -1.27
N GLU A 108 -16.01 -7.07 -1.00
CA GLU A 108 -16.45 -5.93 -0.20
C GLU A 108 -17.51 -5.09 -0.94
N SER A 109 -18.12 -4.12 -0.26
CA SER A 109 -19.19 -3.27 -0.82
C SER A 109 -18.79 -2.44 -2.05
N ASP A 110 -17.49 -2.30 -2.32
CA ASP A 110 -16.93 -1.63 -3.49
C ASP A 110 -16.46 -2.60 -4.59
N ASP A 111 -16.91 -3.86 -4.51
CA ASP A 111 -16.54 -4.99 -5.37
C ASP A 111 -15.05 -5.40 -5.26
N SER A 112 -14.31 -4.89 -4.26
CA SER A 112 -12.91 -5.28 -4.04
C SER A 112 -12.78 -6.58 -3.24
N ALA A 113 -11.65 -7.27 -3.39
CA ALA A 113 -11.38 -8.48 -2.60
C ALA A 113 -11.09 -8.13 -1.13
N GLN A 114 -11.51 -9.00 -0.21
CA GLN A 114 -11.25 -8.86 1.23
C GLN A 114 -9.79 -9.16 1.59
N LEU A 115 -8.85 -8.30 1.17
CA LEU A 115 -7.41 -8.54 1.33
C LEU A 115 -6.98 -8.70 2.79
N SER A 116 -7.68 -8.08 3.74
CA SER A 116 -7.37 -8.20 5.18
C SER A 116 -7.72 -9.58 5.75
N GLN A 117 -8.57 -10.35 5.08
CA GLN A 117 -8.95 -11.71 5.48
C GLN A 117 -8.03 -12.78 4.87
N ILE A 118 -7.15 -12.40 3.94
CA ILE A 118 -6.19 -13.32 3.34
C ILE A 118 -4.95 -13.40 4.23
N GLU A 119 -4.79 -14.52 4.91
CA GLU A 119 -3.71 -14.81 5.86
C GLU A 119 -2.39 -15.11 5.14
N THR A 120 -1.87 -14.08 4.46
CA THR A 120 -0.68 -14.17 3.60
C THR A 120 0.56 -14.59 4.39
N GLU A 121 0.68 -14.16 5.63
CA GLU A 121 1.75 -14.54 6.53
C GLU A 121 1.73 -16.06 6.85
N LYS A 122 0.55 -16.65 7.03
CA LYS A 122 0.40 -18.10 7.24
C LYS A 122 0.69 -18.87 5.96
N LEU A 123 0.29 -18.35 4.79
CA LEU A 123 0.68 -18.92 3.50
C LEU A 123 2.21 -18.97 3.36
N LEU A 124 2.90 -17.86 3.60
CA LEU A 124 4.35 -17.81 3.52
C LEU A 124 5.01 -18.78 4.52
N ALA A 125 4.53 -18.83 5.76
CA ALA A 125 5.03 -19.76 6.77
C ALA A 125 4.85 -21.23 6.33
N HIS A 126 3.67 -21.59 5.81
CA HIS A 126 3.39 -22.92 5.32
C HIS A 126 4.29 -23.32 4.14
N LEU A 127 4.47 -22.43 3.15
CA LEU A 127 5.32 -22.69 1.99
C LEU A 127 6.79 -22.85 2.39
N VAL A 128 7.27 -22.04 3.34
CA VAL A 128 8.61 -22.20 3.91
C VAL A 128 8.73 -23.53 4.65
N GLU A 129 7.75 -23.92 5.46
CA GLU A 129 7.77 -25.21 6.16
C GLU A 129 7.85 -26.40 5.19
N VAL A 130 7.05 -26.38 4.11
CA VAL A 130 7.09 -27.41 3.05
C VAL A 130 8.49 -27.50 2.42
N GLU A 131 9.09 -26.37 2.06
CA GLU A 131 10.42 -26.33 1.48
C GLU A 131 11.51 -26.80 2.48
N MET A 132 11.41 -26.42 3.75
CA MET A 132 12.36 -26.84 4.79
C MET A 132 12.27 -28.34 5.05
N ASN A 133 11.06 -28.90 5.08
CA ASN A 133 10.84 -30.35 5.21
C ASN A 133 11.41 -31.13 4.03
N LYS A 134 11.27 -30.59 2.81
CA LYS A 134 11.87 -31.17 1.60
C LYS A 134 13.40 -31.22 1.72
N ARG A 135 14.04 -30.10 2.07
CA ARG A 135 15.51 -30.03 2.24
C ARG A 135 16.03 -30.93 3.36
N GLN A 136 15.24 -31.11 4.42
CA GLN A 136 15.58 -32.04 5.49
C GLN A 136 15.57 -33.50 5.01
N LYS A 137 14.57 -33.89 4.20
CA LYS A 137 14.50 -35.23 3.57
C LYS A 137 15.66 -35.47 2.59
N GLU A 138 16.05 -34.45 1.84
CA GLU A 138 17.20 -34.49 0.91
C GLU A 138 18.57 -34.42 1.61
N GLY A 139 18.60 -34.13 2.92
CA GLY A 139 19.83 -34.00 3.70
C GLY A 139 20.64 -32.72 3.44
N THR A 140 20.08 -31.75 2.70
CA THR A 140 20.71 -30.45 2.40
C THR A 140 20.53 -29.42 3.52
N TYR A 141 19.55 -29.64 4.40
CA TYR A 141 19.34 -28.83 5.59
C TYR A 141 19.61 -29.62 6.88
N LYS A 142 20.50 -29.09 7.73
CA LYS A 142 20.92 -29.70 9.02
C LYS A 142 20.49 -28.86 10.23
N GLY A 143 19.71 -27.80 10.02
CA GLY A 143 19.25 -26.94 11.11
C GLY A 143 18.11 -27.57 11.90
N LYS A 144 17.62 -26.83 12.90
CA LYS A 144 16.46 -27.25 13.70
C LYS A 144 15.17 -27.22 12.87
N LYS A 145 14.16 -27.95 13.33
CA LYS A 145 12.80 -27.89 12.75
C LYS A 145 12.36 -26.42 12.67
N PHE A 146 11.89 -26.02 11.49
CA PHE A 146 11.31 -24.70 11.29
C PHE A 146 10.05 -24.55 12.16
N ASN A 147 9.94 -23.42 12.84
CA ASN A 147 8.76 -23.06 13.63
C ASN A 147 8.47 -21.58 13.39
N ALA A 148 7.24 -21.26 13.04
CA ALA A 148 6.82 -19.91 12.71
C ALA A 148 5.70 -19.48 13.65
N ILE A 149 5.77 -18.23 14.09
CA ILE A 149 4.69 -17.55 14.79
C ILE A 149 4.24 -16.42 13.88
N CYS A 150 2.97 -16.45 13.48
CA CYS A 150 2.37 -15.48 12.60
C CYS A 150 1.66 -14.40 13.43
N HIS A 151 1.78 -13.15 13.01
CA HIS A 151 1.13 -12.02 13.64
C HIS A 151 0.49 -11.15 12.58
N PHE A 152 -0.77 -10.77 12.79
CA PHE A 152 -1.47 -9.78 11.98
C PHE A 152 -1.76 -8.55 12.84
N PHE A 153 -1.16 -7.42 12.48
CA PHE A 153 -1.32 -6.17 13.23
C PHE A 153 -2.02 -5.13 12.39
N GLY A 154 -3.27 -4.82 12.73
CA GLY A 154 -4.13 -3.92 11.94
C GLY A 154 -5.13 -3.19 12.82
N TYR A 155 -6.20 -3.88 13.21
CA TYR A 155 -7.36 -3.29 13.92
C TYR A 155 -6.97 -2.52 15.17
N GLN A 156 -6.08 -3.08 16.00
CA GLN A 156 -5.65 -2.47 17.25
C GLN A 156 -4.92 -1.13 17.05
N ALA A 157 -4.31 -0.90 15.88
CA ALA A 157 -3.62 0.35 15.58
C ALA A 157 -4.60 1.44 15.09
N ARG A 158 -5.70 1.06 14.42
CA ARG A 158 -6.66 2.01 13.83
C ARG A 158 -7.50 2.76 14.87
N GLY A 159 -7.77 2.14 16.01
CA GLY A 159 -8.47 2.75 17.16
C GLY A 159 -7.55 3.33 18.23
N SER A 160 -6.24 3.44 17.96
CA SER A 160 -5.26 3.90 18.94
C SER A 160 -5.24 5.43 19.10
N LEU A 161 -4.63 5.93 20.18
CA LEU A 161 -4.45 7.37 20.37
C LEU A 161 -3.53 7.94 19.28
N PRO A 162 -3.91 9.05 18.62
CA PRO A 162 -3.09 9.67 17.59
C PRO A 162 -1.77 10.19 18.17
N SER A 163 -0.71 10.17 17.36
CA SER A 163 0.56 10.80 17.74
C SER A 163 0.38 12.31 17.90
N LYS A 164 1.31 12.97 18.61
CA LYS A 164 1.32 14.44 18.67
C LYS A 164 1.36 15.08 17.28
N PHE A 165 2.12 14.47 16.36
CA PHE A 165 2.15 14.89 14.96
C PHE A 165 0.77 14.80 14.30
N ASP A 166 0.06 13.68 14.48
CA ASP A 166 -1.28 13.48 13.89
C ASP A 166 -2.33 14.39 14.54
N CYS A 167 -2.22 14.66 15.84
CA CYS A 167 -3.04 15.66 16.53
C CYS A 167 -2.87 17.05 15.90
N ASP A 168 -1.63 17.52 15.78
CA ASP A 168 -1.33 18.83 15.19
C ASP A 168 -1.78 18.87 13.72
N TYR A 169 -1.51 17.80 12.96
CA TYR A 169 -1.85 17.71 11.54
C TYR A 169 -3.37 17.72 11.30
N ALA A 170 -4.12 16.87 12.00
CA ALA A 170 -5.57 16.81 11.89
C ALA A 170 -6.23 18.14 12.33
N TYR A 171 -5.73 18.75 13.41
CA TYR A 171 -6.22 20.04 13.88
C TYR A 171 -6.02 21.14 12.83
N VAL A 172 -4.82 21.23 12.24
CA VAL A 172 -4.51 22.21 11.19
C VAL A 172 -5.36 21.96 9.94
N LEU A 173 -5.56 20.71 9.52
CA LEU A 173 -6.43 20.38 8.38
C LEU A 173 -7.88 20.84 8.61
N GLY A 174 -8.43 20.62 9.81
CA GLY A 174 -9.75 21.12 10.18
C GLY A 174 -9.87 22.64 10.10
N HIS A 175 -8.85 23.36 10.57
CA HIS A 175 -8.77 24.83 10.45
C HIS A 175 -8.71 25.30 9.01
N ILE A 176 -7.99 24.60 8.14
CA ILE A 176 -7.95 24.92 6.71
C ILE A 176 -9.34 24.73 6.09
N CYS A 177 -10.04 23.64 6.40
CA CYS A 177 -11.41 23.41 5.93
C CYS A 177 -12.36 24.55 6.34
N TYR A 178 -12.25 25.03 7.57
CA TYR A 178 -13.00 26.21 8.02
C TYR A 178 -12.71 27.44 7.15
N HIS A 179 -11.44 27.73 6.84
CA HIS A 179 -11.08 28.87 5.99
C HIS A 179 -11.55 28.71 4.53
N ILE A 180 -11.53 27.49 3.99
CA ILE A 180 -12.09 27.19 2.65
C ILE A 180 -13.58 27.53 2.62
N LEU A 181 -14.33 27.09 3.64
CA LEU A 181 -15.76 27.38 3.77
C LEU A 181 -16.04 28.87 3.96
N ALA A 182 -15.28 29.55 4.82
CA ALA A 182 -15.43 30.99 5.06
C ALA A 182 -15.15 31.83 3.80
N ALA A 183 -14.29 31.33 2.90
CA ALA A 183 -14.01 31.94 1.61
C ALA A 183 -15.06 31.60 0.53
N GLY A 184 -16.07 30.77 0.84
CA GLY A 184 -17.11 30.36 -0.12
C GLY A 184 -16.61 29.40 -1.21
N LEU A 185 -15.50 28.68 -0.96
CA LEU A 185 -14.91 27.76 -1.92
C LEU A 185 -15.44 26.33 -1.72
N ASN A 186 -15.59 25.57 -2.81
CA ASN A 186 -16.03 24.17 -2.80
C ASN A 186 -15.12 23.29 -3.68
N GLY A 187 -15.15 21.97 -3.45
CA GLY A 187 -14.35 21.02 -4.26
C GLY A 187 -12.84 21.11 -4.04
N TYR A 188 -12.39 21.67 -2.91
CA TYR A 188 -10.98 21.72 -2.51
C TYR A 188 -10.71 20.74 -1.36
N MET A 189 -9.52 20.15 -1.39
CA MET A 189 -8.94 19.35 -0.30
C MET A 189 -7.97 20.23 0.50
N ALA A 190 -8.09 20.19 1.83
CA ALA A 190 -7.11 20.82 2.72
C ALA A 190 -5.75 20.11 2.59
N THR A 191 -4.67 20.88 2.49
CA THR A 191 -3.31 20.32 2.39
C THR A 191 -2.32 21.15 3.18
N VAL A 192 -1.30 20.47 3.72
CA VAL A 192 -0.22 21.10 4.49
C VAL A 192 1.11 20.63 3.93
N THR A 193 2.01 21.57 3.68
CA THR A 193 3.38 21.28 3.28
C THR A 193 4.35 21.60 4.42
N ASN A 194 5.61 21.16 4.28
CA ASN A 194 6.68 21.33 5.28
C ASN A 194 6.51 20.51 6.57
N LEU A 195 5.77 19.38 6.53
CA LEU A 195 5.41 18.55 7.69
C LEU A 195 6.58 18.00 8.54
N LYS A 196 7.78 17.83 7.95
CA LYS A 196 9.01 17.48 8.69
C LYS A 196 9.47 18.58 9.67
N ASN A 197 9.14 19.85 9.37
CA ASN A 197 9.54 20.99 10.18
C ASN A 197 8.61 21.14 11.40
N PRO A 198 8.99 21.94 12.41
CA PRO A 198 8.07 22.31 13.48
C PRO A 198 6.81 22.97 12.94
N VAL A 199 5.69 22.82 13.68
CA VAL A 199 4.34 23.24 13.27
C VAL A 199 4.28 24.70 12.82
N ASN A 200 5.03 25.60 13.46
CA ASN A 200 5.09 27.02 13.10
C ASN A 200 5.70 27.31 11.71
N LYS A 201 6.30 26.32 11.04
CA LYS A 201 6.84 26.41 9.68
C LYS A 201 5.99 25.68 8.65
N TRP A 202 4.88 25.09 9.07
CA TRP A 202 3.92 24.45 8.18
C TRP A 202 3.27 25.49 7.28
N ARG A 203 2.98 25.07 6.06
CA ARG A 203 2.33 25.93 5.06
C ARG A 203 1.00 25.30 4.68
N CYS A 204 -0.05 25.99 5.07
CA CYS A 204 -1.43 25.62 4.83
C CYS A 204 -1.86 26.05 3.43
N ALA A 205 -2.55 25.18 2.71
CA ALA A 205 -3.11 25.46 1.39
C ALA A 205 -4.37 24.62 1.13
N ALA A 206 -5.02 24.90 0.01
CA ALA A 206 -6.16 24.14 -0.49
C ALA A 206 -5.86 23.73 -1.94
N ALA A 207 -6.04 22.46 -2.27
CA ALA A 207 -5.83 21.92 -3.62
C ALA A 207 -7.17 21.48 -4.23
N PRO A 208 -7.51 21.86 -5.47
CA PRO A 208 -8.76 21.43 -6.10
C PRO A 208 -8.74 19.91 -6.31
N ILE A 209 -9.82 19.22 -5.88
CA ILE A 209 -9.93 17.76 -5.96
C ILE A 209 -9.80 17.27 -7.40
N THR A 210 -10.32 18.04 -8.35
CA THR A 210 -10.26 17.74 -9.78
C THR A 210 -8.84 17.67 -10.34
N ALA A 211 -7.86 18.34 -9.73
CA ALA A 211 -6.46 18.23 -10.14
C ALA A 211 -5.80 16.90 -9.74
N MET A 212 -6.44 16.12 -8.86
CA MET A 212 -5.98 14.81 -8.41
C MET A 212 -6.77 13.66 -9.04
N LEU A 213 -7.84 13.96 -9.78
CA LEU A 213 -8.66 12.94 -10.43
C LEU A 213 -8.06 12.54 -11.77
N THR A 214 -8.05 11.24 -12.02
CA THR A 214 -7.75 10.65 -13.33
C THR A 214 -8.85 9.68 -13.71
N VAL A 215 -9.07 9.52 -15.01
CA VAL A 215 -10.05 8.59 -15.58
C VAL A 215 -9.28 7.43 -16.17
N ASN A 216 -9.28 6.29 -15.48
CA ASN A 216 -8.82 5.06 -16.10
C ASN A 216 -9.94 4.53 -16.99
N GLN A 217 -9.62 4.23 -18.25
CA GLN A 217 -10.52 3.46 -19.10
C GLN A 217 -10.51 2.02 -18.59
N TRP A 218 -11.44 1.71 -17.70
CA TRP A 218 -11.77 0.33 -17.45
C TRP A 218 -12.51 -0.18 -18.69
N ALA A 219 -11.84 -0.98 -19.50
CA ALA A 219 -12.45 -1.62 -20.67
C ALA A 219 -13.44 -2.67 -20.17
N GLN A 220 -14.70 -2.27 -19.97
CA GLN A 220 -15.80 -3.21 -19.80
C GLN A 220 -16.34 -3.57 -21.18
N SER A 221 -16.06 -4.80 -21.62
CA SER A 221 -16.72 -5.54 -22.71
C SER A 221 -16.79 -4.87 -24.10
N PRO A 222 -16.71 -5.62 -25.20
CA PRO A 222 -17.00 -5.08 -26.53
C PRO A 222 -18.48 -4.69 -26.61
N GLY A 223 -18.80 -3.40 -26.47
CA GLY A 223 -20.15 -2.88 -26.74
C GLY A 223 -20.78 -1.94 -25.70
N ALA A 224 -20.17 -1.74 -24.53
CA ALA A 224 -20.66 -0.73 -23.57
C ALA A 224 -19.93 0.62 -23.79
N PRO A 225 -20.63 1.77 -23.77
CA PRO A 225 -19.96 3.06 -23.77
C PRO A 225 -19.10 3.16 -22.51
N SER A 226 -17.78 3.25 -22.68
CA SER A 226 -16.80 3.35 -21.59
C SER A 226 -16.83 4.74 -20.96
N ILE A 227 -17.87 5.03 -20.18
CA ILE A 227 -17.84 6.15 -19.26
C ILE A 227 -16.87 5.76 -18.13
N GLY A 228 -15.60 6.15 -18.29
CA GLY A 228 -14.59 5.93 -17.27
C GLY A 228 -14.97 6.67 -15.98
N LYS A 229 -14.85 5.99 -14.85
CA LYS A 229 -15.12 6.58 -13.52
C LYS A 229 -13.90 7.40 -13.08
N PRO A 230 -14.03 8.72 -12.79
CA PRO A 230 -12.93 9.50 -12.25
C PRO A 230 -12.63 9.05 -10.82
N ALA A 231 -11.35 8.81 -10.53
CA ALA A 231 -10.90 8.39 -9.20
C ALA A 231 -9.58 9.06 -8.82
N ILE A 232 -9.34 9.21 -7.52
CA ILE A 232 -8.01 9.50 -6.97
C ILE A 232 -7.34 8.15 -6.75
N HIS A 233 -6.27 7.87 -7.47
CA HIS A 233 -5.60 6.58 -7.33
C HIS A 233 -4.69 6.54 -6.09
N PRO A 234 -4.61 5.38 -5.40
CA PRO A 234 -3.65 5.19 -4.33
C PRO A 234 -2.23 5.48 -4.82
N ALA A 235 -1.47 6.25 -4.04
CA ALA A 235 -0.05 6.44 -4.29
C ALA A 235 0.71 5.18 -3.83
N THR A 236 1.34 4.48 -4.78
CA THR A 236 2.18 3.31 -4.49
C THR A 236 3.57 3.74 -4.01
N VAL A 237 4.32 2.80 -3.44
CA VAL A 237 5.71 3.04 -3.03
C VAL A 237 6.57 3.32 -4.26
N ASP A 238 7.25 4.47 -4.28
CA ASP A 238 8.25 4.77 -5.31
C ASP A 238 9.54 3.95 -5.06
N LEU A 239 9.77 2.95 -5.91
CA LEU A 239 10.96 2.09 -5.86
C LEU A 239 12.26 2.81 -6.23
N ASN A 240 12.17 4.01 -6.82
CA ASN A 240 13.31 4.91 -7.03
C ASN A 240 13.39 6.01 -5.95
N GLY A 241 12.40 6.06 -5.05
CA GLY A 241 12.29 7.03 -3.97
C GLY A 241 13.33 6.82 -2.88
N LYS A 242 13.52 7.85 -2.05
CA LYS A 242 14.57 7.85 -1.03
C LYS A 242 14.28 6.91 0.11
N ALA A 243 13.02 6.83 0.54
CA ALA A 243 12.61 5.90 1.58
C ALA A 243 12.94 4.44 1.20
N TYR A 244 12.59 4.03 -0.03
CA TYR A 244 12.92 2.69 -0.53
C TYR A 244 14.43 2.53 -0.77
N GLY A 245 15.10 3.56 -1.30
CA GLY A 245 16.56 3.57 -1.44
C GLY A 245 17.31 3.32 -0.14
N LEU A 246 16.84 3.91 0.98
CA LEU A 246 17.40 3.67 2.32
C LEU A 246 17.20 2.23 2.80
N LEU A 247 16.02 1.65 2.54
CA LEU A 247 15.76 0.23 2.82
C LEU A 247 16.71 -0.66 2.01
N ARG A 248 16.82 -0.42 0.69
CA ARG A 248 17.66 -1.19 -0.23
C ARG A 248 19.13 -1.18 0.15
N GLN A 249 19.65 -0.03 0.57
CA GLN A 249 21.06 0.11 1.01
C GLN A 249 21.39 -0.76 2.23
N ASN A 250 20.40 -1.02 3.09
CA ASN A 250 20.60 -1.79 4.32
C ASN A 250 20.04 -3.23 4.24
N ALA A 251 19.31 -3.59 3.18
CA ALA A 251 18.60 -4.86 3.07
C ALA A 251 19.49 -6.10 3.28
N VAL A 252 20.71 -6.11 2.70
CA VAL A 252 21.65 -7.23 2.87
C VAL A 252 22.09 -7.38 4.34
N ARG A 253 22.34 -6.25 5.02
CA ARG A 253 22.71 -6.25 6.43
C ARG A 253 21.55 -6.71 7.30
N PHE A 254 20.32 -6.24 7.01
CA PHE A 254 19.12 -6.69 7.72
C PHE A 254 18.82 -8.18 7.52
N LEU A 255 19.23 -8.75 6.39
CA LEU A 255 19.06 -10.18 6.10
C LEU A 255 20.07 -11.06 6.84
N LEU A 256 21.30 -10.58 7.03
CA LEU A 256 22.42 -11.38 7.54
C LEU A 256 22.79 -11.10 8.99
N ASP A 257 22.55 -9.89 9.47
CA ASP A 257 22.97 -9.40 10.79
C ASP A 257 21.76 -9.13 11.71
N ASP A 258 21.92 -9.36 13.02
CA ASP A 258 20.90 -9.10 14.04
C ASP A 258 20.81 -7.59 14.40
N LEU A 259 20.31 -6.77 13.47
CA LEU A 259 20.23 -5.31 13.59
C LEU A 259 18.83 -4.80 13.96
N TYR A 260 18.25 -5.36 15.03
CA TYR A 260 16.91 -4.97 15.49
C TYR A 260 16.89 -3.58 16.13
N ARG A 261 15.81 -2.83 15.88
CA ARG A 261 15.50 -1.59 16.59
C ARG A 261 14.26 -1.83 17.44
N ASN A 262 14.31 -1.40 18.69
CA ASN A 262 13.22 -1.54 19.65
C ASN A 262 12.62 -0.16 19.92
N PRO A 263 11.73 0.36 19.05
CA PRO A 263 11.03 1.60 19.33
C PRO A 263 10.17 1.43 20.59
N GLY A 264 10.15 2.46 21.44
CA GLY A 264 9.27 2.49 22.60
C GLY A 264 7.82 2.85 22.21
N PRO A 265 6.90 2.83 23.19
CA PRO A 265 5.53 3.31 23.00
C PRO A 265 5.48 4.77 22.58
N LEU A 266 4.38 5.16 21.93
CA LEU A 266 4.10 6.57 21.61
C LEU A 266 4.22 7.44 22.88
N GLN A 267 4.98 8.52 22.78
CA GLN A 267 5.15 9.50 23.86
C GLN A 267 4.40 10.78 23.51
N PHE A 268 3.76 11.40 24.51
CA PHE A 268 3.07 12.69 24.36
C PHE A 268 3.86 13.86 24.97
N ASP A 269 4.85 13.53 25.80
CA ASP A 269 5.79 14.48 26.39
C ASP A 269 7.21 13.91 26.35
N GLY A 270 8.21 14.77 26.53
CA GLY A 270 9.62 14.41 26.50
C GLY A 270 10.22 14.26 25.10
N PRO A 271 11.47 13.76 25.00
CA PRO A 271 12.26 13.80 23.76
C PRO A 271 11.66 13.02 22.59
N GLY A 272 10.82 12.02 22.85
CA GLY A 272 10.17 11.19 21.83
C GLY A 272 8.86 11.75 21.28
N ALA A 273 8.29 12.80 21.88
CA ALA A 273 6.94 13.27 21.56
C ALA A 273 6.82 13.87 20.15
N ASP A 274 7.89 14.48 19.65
CA ASP A 274 7.90 15.12 18.33
C ASP A 274 8.46 14.21 17.22
N ALA A 275 8.58 12.90 17.50
CA ALA A 275 9.02 11.89 16.54
C ALA A 275 8.06 11.81 15.35
N LYS A 276 8.63 11.64 14.15
CA LYS A 276 7.89 11.53 12.89
C LYS A 276 8.32 10.28 12.15
N ALA A 277 7.46 9.80 11.27
CA ALA A 277 7.77 8.65 10.43
C ALA A 277 9.08 8.88 9.64
N VAL A 278 9.92 7.84 9.57
CA VAL A 278 11.19 7.89 8.82
C VAL A 278 10.94 8.21 7.36
N THR A 279 9.87 7.66 6.78
CA THR A 279 9.43 7.94 5.40
C THR A 279 9.23 9.43 5.17
N LEU A 280 8.57 10.15 6.08
CA LEU A 280 8.39 11.60 5.98
C LEU A 280 9.70 12.39 6.12
N CYS A 281 10.62 11.90 6.96
CA CYS A 281 11.88 12.60 7.26
C CYS A 281 12.98 12.40 6.20
N VAL A 282 12.98 11.25 5.52
CA VAL A 282 13.98 10.87 4.52
C VAL A 282 13.68 11.48 3.15
N GLU A 283 12.42 11.77 2.86
CA GLU A 283 12.04 12.43 1.62
C GLU A 283 12.61 13.86 1.55
N ASP A 284 13.19 14.18 0.38
CA ASP A 284 13.75 15.51 0.14
C ASP A 284 12.61 16.51 0.02
N GLN A 285 12.37 17.20 1.12
CA GLN A 285 11.27 18.15 1.22
C GLN A 285 11.42 19.44 0.39
N ASP A 286 12.43 19.57 -0.46
CA ASP A 286 12.69 20.87 -1.05
C ASP A 286 13.28 20.80 -2.45
N TYR A 287 12.78 19.93 -3.32
CA TYR A 287 13.07 20.09 -4.75
C TYR A 287 12.72 21.53 -5.20
N MET A 288 11.53 22.01 -4.82
CA MET A 288 11.07 23.35 -5.16
C MET A 288 11.86 24.47 -4.47
N GLY A 289 12.23 24.36 -3.19
CA GLY A 289 13.06 25.38 -2.56
C GLY A 289 14.56 25.25 -2.87
N ARG A 290 15.05 24.10 -3.33
CA ARG A 290 16.37 24.00 -4.02
C ARG A 290 16.33 24.72 -5.37
N ILE A 291 15.25 24.58 -6.14
CA ILE A 291 15.02 25.39 -7.34
C ILE A 291 14.97 26.87 -6.97
N LYS A 292 14.25 27.22 -5.90
CA LYS A 292 14.17 28.61 -5.43
C LYS A 292 15.52 29.15 -4.97
N ALA A 293 16.30 28.37 -4.23
CA ALA A 293 17.65 28.73 -3.80
C ALA A 293 18.58 28.91 -5.00
N LEU A 294 18.49 28.04 -6.01
CA LEU A 294 19.20 28.20 -7.27
C LEU A 294 18.81 29.51 -7.97
N GLN A 295 17.52 29.81 -8.06
CA GLN A 295 17.02 31.09 -8.61
C GLN A 295 17.57 32.29 -7.84
N GLU A 296 17.58 32.25 -6.50
CA GLU A 296 18.15 33.31 -5.67
C GLU A 296 19.66 33.52 -5.93
N TYR A 297 20.42 32.45 -6.17
CA TYR A 297 21.83 32.57 -6.58
C TYR A 297 21.98 33.17 -7.97
N LEU A 298 21.14 32.78 -8.92
CA LEU A 298 21.13 33.38 -10.27
C LEU A 298 20.81 34.89 -10.21
N ASP A 299 19.86 35.29 -9.37
CA ASP A 299 19.51 36.70 -9.16
C ASP A 299 20.64 37.49 -8.49
N LYS A 300 21.37 36.89 -7.55
CA LYS A 300 22.60 37.48 -6.98
C LYS A 300 23.65 37.71 -8.06
N VAL A 301 23.93 36.70 -8.90
CA VAL A 301 24.87 36.83 -10.03
C VAL A 301 24.41 37.95 -10.96
N ARG A 302 23.13 37.97 -11.35
CA ARG A 302 22.53 39.03 -12.19
C ARG A 302 22.68 40.42 -11.57
N THR A 303 22.60 40.52 -10.25
CA THR A 303 22.78 41.79 -9.52
C THR A 303 24.23 42.26 -9.53
N ILE A 304 25.19 41.33 -9.43
CA ILE A 304 26.62 41.61 -9.47
C ILE A 304 27.06 42.08 -10.86
N VAL A 305 26.53 41.47 -11.94
CA VAL A 305 26.90 41.78 -13.33
C VAL A 305 26.09 42.91 -13.99
N LYS A 306 25.54 43.83 -13.20
CA LYS A 306 24.79 44.98 -13.72
C LYS A 306 25.69 45.91 -14.58
N PRO A 307 25.11 46.73 -15.48
CA PRO A 307 25.85 47.75 -16.21
C PRO A 307 26.65 48.63 -15.26
N GLY A 308 27.98 48.70 -15.46
CA GLY A 308 28.92 49.38 -14.55
C GLY A 308 29.80 48.45 -13.70
N CYS A 309 29.62 47.13 -13.77
CA CYS A 309 30.57 46.17 -13.19
C CYS A 309 31.91 46.16 -13.95
N SER A 310 32.98 45.70 -13.29
CA SER A 310 34.30 45.65 -13.91
C SER A 310 34.37 44.55 -15.00
N PRO A 311 35.19 44.73 -16.04
CA PRO A 311 35.37 43.74 -17.11
C PRO A 311 35.80 42.37 -16.58
N GLU A 312 36.60 42.34 -15.52
CA GLU A 312 37.12 41.13 -14.89
C GLU A 312 36.00 40.34 -14.20
N VAL A 313 35.10 41.03 -13.48
CA VAL A 313 33.94 40.41 -12.81
C VAL A 313 32.99 39.81 -13.85
N LEU A 314 32.72 40.52 -14.94
CA LEU A 314 31.87 40.00 -16.02
C LEU A 314 32.49 38.78 -16.70
N LYS A 315 33.81 38.82 -16.99
CA LYS A 315 34.54 37.70 -17.57
C LYS A 315 34.55 36.47 -16.67
N ALA A 316 34.76 36.66 -15.36
CA ALA A 316 34.72 35.59 -14.37
C ALA A 316 33.32 34.95 -14.28
N ALA A 317 32.27 35.77 -14.19
CA ALA A 317 30.89 35.28 -14.13
C ALA A 317 30.53 34.47 -15.39
N LEU A 318 30.86 34.95 -16.59
CA LEU A 318 30.63 34.22 -17.84
C LEU A 318 31.34 32.88 -17.88
N SER A 319 32.61 32.83 -17.46
CA SER A 319 33.40 31.60 -17.44
C SER A 319 32.82 30.55 -16.48
N VAL A 320 32.43 30.98 -15.26
CA VAL A 320 31.85 30.08 -14.25
C VAL A 320 30.49 29.55 -14.72
N MET A 321 29.62 30.43 -15.22
CA MET A 321 28.29 30.03 -15.71
C MET A 321 28.39 29.07 -16.91
N ALA A 322 29.32 29.30 -17.84
CA ALA A 322 29.56 28.38 -18.96
C ALA A 322 30.01 26.99 -18.47
N SER A 323 30.88 26.93 -17.45
CA SER A 323 31.32 25.67 -16.84
C SER A 323 30.16 24.93 -16.17
N VAL A 324 29.32 25.64 -15.40
CA VAL A 324 28.14 25.06 -14.75
C VAL A 324 27.21 24.45 -15.79
N THR A 325 26.89 25.18 -16.86
CA THR A 325 26.06 24.68 -17.95
C THR A 325 26.64 23.41 -18.56
N LYS A 326 27.94 23.38 -18.85
CA LYS A 326 28.61 22.22 -19.45
C LYS A 326 28.52 20.98 -18.55
N VAL A 327 28.77 21.12 -17.25
CA VAL A 327 28.67 20.02 -16.27
C VAL A 327 27.23 19.49 -16.25
N LEU A 328 26.24 20.37 -16.14
CA LEU A 328 24.83 19.98 -16.08
C LEU A 328 24.36 19.29 -17.37
N THR A 329 24.75 19.79 -18.54
CA THR A 329 24.47 19.13 -19.83
C THR A 329 25.04 17.71 -19.87
N THR A 330 26.27 17.53 -19.39
CA THR A 330 26.93 16.22 -19.34
C THR A 330 26.19 15.26 -18.41
N MET A 331 25.80 15.72 -17.20
CA MET A 331 25.03 14.91 -16.25
C MET A 331 23.64 14.53 -16.79
N SER A 332 22.97 15.45 -17.49
CA SER A 332 21.65 15.21 -18.09
C SER A 332 21.68 14.28 -19.32
N SER A 333 22.86 14.10 -19.93
CA SER A 333 23.04 13.27 -21.13
C SER A 333 23.34 11.80 -20.85
N THR A 334 23.41 11.38 -19.59
CA THR A 334 23.64 9.97 -19.23
C THR A 334 22.32 9.18 -19.34
N PRO A 335 22.17 8.24 -20.29
CA PRO A 335 21.00 7.37 -20.36
C PRO A 335 21.12 6.27 -19.31
N SER A 336 20.01 5.95 -18.67
CA SER A 336 19.75 4.67 -18.02
C SER A 336 19.93 3.53 -19.03
N ASN A 337 21.13 2.95 -19.12
CA ASN A 337 21.35 1.71 -19.87
C ASN A 337 22.14 0.73 -19.00
N GLY A 338 21.39 -0.25 -18.51
CA GLY A 338 21.88 -1.45 -17.84
C GLY A 338 20.85 -2.58 -17.93
N LEU A 339 20.18 -2.70 -19.08
CA LEU A 339 19.66 -3.98 -19.55
C LEU A 339 20.88 -4.88 -19.78
N ILE A 340 21.16 -5.78 -18.85
CA ILE A 340 22.00 -6.94 -19.13
C ILE A 340 21.05 -8.12 -19.27
N THR A 341 20.70 -8.40 -20.52
CA THR A 341 20.26 -9.73 -20.93
C THR A 341 21.53 -10.52 -21.25
N LEU A 342 21.83 -11.52 -20.42
CA LEU A 342 22.19 -12.88 -20.82
C LEU A 342 22.08 -13.79 -19.60
#